data_AF-C3NE81-F1
#
_entry.id   AF-C3NE81-F1
#
_cell.length_a   1.000
_cell.length_b   1.000
_cell.length_c   1.000
_cell.angle_alpha   90.00
_cell.angle_beta   90.00
_cell.angle_gamma   90.00
#
_symmetry.space_group_name_H-M   'P 1'
#
loop_
_entity.id
_entity.type
_entity.pdbx_description
1 polymer ?
#
loop_
_entity_poly.entity_id
_entity_poly.type
_entity_poly.pdbx_seq_one_letter_code
_entity_poly.pdbx_strand_id
1 'polypeptide(L)'
;MTNESEVGVKKAAELLRQGATMLEEACPICKMPLFKLKNGDVVCPVHGKVYIVKSDDEEKIVKRNLQLDEIESILIDGLYLSAKKMKEDPLDSERIIQIIRYLDALERLRKIKINSSE
;
A
#
# COMPACT_ATOMS: atom_id res chain seq x y z
N MET A 1 -8.61 24.61 -17.66
CA MET A 1 -9.19 23.31 -17.25
C MET A 1 -8.38 22.14 -17.84
N THR A 2 -7.04 22.12 -17.80
CA THR A 2 -6.28 21.33 -18.82
C THR A 2 -4.99 20.62 -18.40
N ASN A 3 -4.51 20.69 -17.14
CA ASN A 3 -3.24 20.02 -16.81
C ASN A 3 -3.37 18.52 -16.52
N GLU A 4 -4.43 18.08 -15.84
CA GLU A 4 -4.56 16.67 -15.43
C GLU A 4 -4.84 15.74 -16.62
N SER A 5 -5.59 16.22 -17.62
CA SER A 5 -5.90 15.47 -18.83
C SER A 5 -4.65 15.21 -19.68
N GLU A 6 -3.78 16.20 -19.85
CA GLU A 6 -2.57 16.03 -20.67
C GLU A 6 -1.58 15.06 -20.01
N VAL A 7 -1.39 15.18 -18.69
CA VAL A 7 -0.56 14.26 -17.91
C VAL A 7 -1.14 12.84 -17.96
N GLY A 8 -2.46 12.70 -17.81
CA GLY A 8 -3.16 11.42 -17.88
C GLY A 8 -2.98 10.72 -19.22
N VAL A 9 -3.09 11.45 -20.33
CA VAL A 9 -2.92 10.91 -21.69
C VAL A 9 -1.48 10.44 -21.94
N LYS A 10 -0.48 11.25 -21.54
CA LYS A 10 0.94 10.88 -21.67
C LYS A 10 1.27 9.59 -20.89
N LYS A 11 0.80 9.51 -19.63
CA LYS A 11 0.98 8.33 -18.79
C LYS A 11 0.22 7.10 -19.32
N ALA A 12 -1.01 7.28 -19.83
CA ALA A 12 -1.76 6.21 -20.47
C ALA A 12 -1.02 5.63 -21.69
N ALA A 13 -0.45 6.48 -22.54
CA ALA A 13 0.35 6.05 -23.68
C ALA A 13 1.62 5.28 -23.25
N GLU A 14 2.25 5.68 -22.14
CA GLU A 14 3.38 4.96 -21.55
C GLU A 14 2.96 3.57 -21.04
N LEU A 15 1.84 3.46 -20.33
CA LEU A 15 1.31 2.17 -19.85
C LEU A 15 1.04 1.20 -21.00
N LEU A 16 0.43 1.67 -22.09
CA LEU A 16 0.20 0.86 -23.28
C LEU A 16 1.52 0.39 -23.92
N ARG A 17 2.53 1.27 -24.02
CA ARG A 17 3.86 0.91 -24.53
C ARG A 17 4.56 -0.14 -23.66
N GLN A 18 4.31 -0.13 -22.35
CA GLN A 18 4.83 -1.15 -21.42
C GLN A 18 4.05 -2.48 -21.47
N GLY A 19 2.96 -2.53 -22.24
CA GLY A 19 2.11 -3.71 -22.44
C GLY A 19 1.01 -3.86 -21.40
N ALA A 20 0.57 -2.77 -20.77
CA ALA A 20 -0.65 -2.76 -19.99
C ALA A 20 -1.88 -2.88 -20.91
N THR A 21 -2.96 -3.46 -20.39
CA THR A 21 -4.25 -3.59 -21.09
C THR A 21 -5.21 -2.52 -20.57
N MET A 22 -5.77 -1.70 -21.45
CA MET A 22 -6.85 -0.77 -21.07
C MET A 22 -8.10 -1.57 -20.71
N LEU A 23 -8.73 -1.21 -19.59
CA LEU A 23 -9.97 -1.81 -19.09
C LEU A 23 -11.18 -0.97 -19.46
N GLU A 24 -12.38 -1.56 -19.35
CA GLU A 24 -13.65 -0.88 -19.62
C GLU A 24 -14.05 0.07 -18.47
N GLU A 25 -13.58 -0.21 -17.25
CA GLU A 25 -13.83 0.61 -16.08
C GLU A 25 -13.05 1.93 -16.12
N ALA A 26 -13.69 2.99 -15.63
CA ALA A 26 -13.08 4.31 -15.50
C ALA A 26 -12.78 4.64 -14.03
N CYS A 27 -11.71 5.40 -13.80
CA CYS A 27 -11.38 5.91 -12.48
C CYS A 27 -12.56 6.73 -11.91
N PRO A 28 -13.05 6.45 -10.70
CA PRO A 28 -14.19 7.17 -10.12
C PRO A 28 -13.91 8.66 -9.91
N ILE A 29 -12.63 9.04 -9.73
CA ILE A 29 -12.16 10.41 -9.45
C ILE A 29 -12.01 11.24 -10.73
N CYS A 30 -11.20 10.82 -11.70
CA CYS A 30 -10.92 11.61 -12.93
C CYS A 30 -11.59 11.09 -14.21
N LYS A 31 -12.32 9.97 -14.14
CA LYS A 31 -12.98 9.33 -15.30
C LYS A 31 -12.07 8.85 -16.44
N MET A 32 -10.75 8.84 -16.24
CA MET A 32 -9.80 8.20 -17.16
C MET A 32 -9.96 6.67 -17.13
N PRO A 33 -9.78 5.96 -18.25
CA PRO A 33 -9.78 4.49 -18.27
C PRO A 33 -8.75 3.90 -17.29
N LEU A 34 -9.09 2.77 -16.69
CA LEU A 34 -8.16 1.98 -15.89
C LEU A 34 -7.30 1.07 -16.78
N PHE A 35 -6.14 0.67 -16.27
CA PHE A 35 -5.19 -0.18 -16.99
C PHE A 35 -4.76 -1.34 -16.11
N LYS A 36 -4.78 -2.55 -16.66
CA LYS A 36 -4.21 -3.74 -16.04
C LYS A 36 -2.75 -3.91 -16.46
N LEU A 37 -1.86 -3.83 -15.49
CA LEU A 37 -0.43 -4.08 -15.68
C LEU A 37 -0.15 -5.58 -15.87
N LYS A 38 1.05 -5.91 -16.34
CA LYS A 38 1.48 -7.31 -16.55
C LYS A 38 1.51 -8.15 -15.27
N ASN A 39 1.73 -7.51 -14.12
CA ASN A 39 1.70 -8.18 -12.81
C ASN A 39 0.27 -8.42 -12.29
N GLY A 40 -0.76 -7.94 -13.01
CA GLY A 40 -2.17 -8.07 -12.64
C GLY A 40 -2.75 -6.86 -11.91
N ASP A 41 -1.94 -5.90 -11.47
CA ASP A 41 -2.43 -4.69 -10.79
C ASP A 41 -3.26 -3.82 -11.74
N VAL A 42 -4.34 -3.24 -11.21
CA VAL A 42 -5.15 -2.24 -11.91
C VAL A 42 -4.72 -0.85 -11.48
N VAL A 43 -4.51 0.06 -12.43
CA VAL A 43 -4.05 1.42 -12.16
C VAL A 43 -4.85 2.46 -12.95
N CYS A 44 -5.06 3.61 -12.31
CA CYS A 44 -5.37 4.87 -12.98
C CYS A 44 -4.05 5.55 -13.38
N PRO A 45 -3.91 6.05 -14.63
CA PRO A 45 -2.70 6.74 -15.06
C PRO A 45 -2.41 8.00 -14.23
N VAL A 46 -3.42 8.60 -13.61
CA VAL A 46 -3.29 9.82 -12.79
C VAL A 46 -3.10 9.48 -11.30
N HIS A 47 -3.97 8.62 -10.74
CA HIS A 47 -4.07 8.39 -9.29
C HIS A 47 -3.35 7.13 -8.77
N GLY A 48 -2.85 6.25 -9.64
CA GLY A 48 -2.14 5.04 -9.23
C GLY A 48 -3.05 3.83 -9.02
N LYS A 49 -2.69 2.93 -8.10
CA LYS A 49 -3.31 1.61 -7.92
C LYS A 49 -4.79 1.71 -7.51
N VAL A 50 -5.62 0.88 -8.14
CA VAL A 50 -7.07 0.80 -7.93
C VAL A 50 -7.43 -0.66 -7.65
N TYR A 51 -8.30 -0.87 -6.66
CA TYR A 51 -8.88 -2.18 -6.37
C TYR A 51 -10.31 -2.20 -6.89
N ILE A 52 -10.61 -3.13 -7.81
CA ILE A 52 -11.96 -3.38 -8.30
C ILE A 52 -12.55 -4.47 -7.40
N VAL A 53 -13.61 -4.12 -6.66
CA VAL A 53 -14.30 -5.01 -5.71
C VAL A 53 -15.72 -5.30 -6.20
N LYS A 54 -16.25 -6.47 -5.88
CA LYS A 54 -17.58 -6.93 -6.30
C LYS A 54 -18.67 -6.70 -5.25
N SER A 55 -18.28 -6.41 -4.01
CA SER A 55 -19.20 -6.20 -2.90
C SER A 55 -18.63 -5.22 -1.87
N ASP A 56 -19.50 -4.60 -1.09
CA ASP A 56 -19.13 -3.72 0.01
C ASP A 56 -18.30 -4.44 1.09
N ASP A 57 -18.53 -5.74 1.29
CA ASP A 57 -17.76 -6.53 2.25
C ASP A 57 -16.34 -6.81 1.75
N GLU A 58 -16.17 -7.05 0.45
CA GLU A 58 -14.84 -7.13 -0.17
C GLU A 58 -14.11 -5.79 -0.08
N GLU A 59 -14.80 -4.66 -0.27
CA GLU A 59 -14.23 -3.33 -0.08
C GLU A 59 -13.69 -3.14 1.34
N LYS A 60 -14.46 -3.52 2.37
CA LYS A 60 -14.04 -3.44 3.77
C LYS A 60 -12.81 -4.29 4.05
N ILE A 61 -12.75 -5.50 3.49
CA ILE A 61 -11.61 -6.41 3.67
C ILE A 61 -10.35 -5.82 3.03
N VAL A 62 -10.45 -5.35 1.77
CA VAL A 62 -9.32 -4.71 1.07
C VAL A 62 -8.83 -3.49 1.83
N LYS A 63 -9.75 -2.61 2.25
CA LYS A 63 -9.43 -1.41 3.01
C LYS A 63 -8.75 -1.75 4.34
N ARG A 64 -9.26 -2.74 5.07
CA ARG A 64 -8.65 -3.23 6.31
C ARG A 64 -7.23 -3.73 6.07
N ASN A 65 -7.00 -4.53 5.04
CA ASN A 65 -5.68 -5.05 4.73
C ASN A 65 -4.68 -3.93 4.41
N LEU A 66 -5.08 -2.94 3.60
CA LEU A 66 -4.25 -1.76 3.31
C LEU A 66 -3.88 -0.99 4.57
N GLN A 67 -4.83 -0.80 5.49
CA GLN A 67 -4.58 -0.14 6.77
C GLN A 67 -3.63 -0.95 7.66
N LEU A 68 -3.76 -2.28 7.67
CA LEU A 68 -2.84 -3.15 8.41
C LEU A 68 -1.44 -3.15 7.79
N ASP A 69 -1.30 -3.02 6.47
CA ASP A 69 -0.01 -2.85 5.79
C ASP A 69 0.64 -1.51 6.14
N GLU A 70 -0.14 -0.42 6.20
CA GLU A 70 0.35 0.90 6.65
C GLU A 70 0.83 0.87 8.10
N ILE A 71 0.07 0.24 9.00
CA ILE A 71 0.48 0.04 10.39
C ILE A 71 1.77 -0.77 10.47
N GLU A 72 1.92 -1.82 9.64
CA GLU A 72 3.15 -2.61 9.59
C GLU A 72 4.36 -1.76 9.22
N SER A 73 4.25 -0.92 8.17
CA SER A 73 5.31 -0.01 7.76
C SER A 73 5.72 0.94 8.88
N ILE A 74 4.75 1.55 9.58
CA ILE A 74 5.02 2.47 10.70
C ILE A 74 5.75 1.75 11.84
N LEU A 75 5.35 0.52 12.18
CA LEU A 75 6.01 -0.27 13.23
C LEU A 75 7.42 -0.67 12.84
N ILE A 76 7.66 -1.05 11.58
CA ILE A 76 9.00 -1.37 11.06
C ILE A 76 9.90 -0.14 11.07
N ASP A 77 9.40 1.02 10.66
CA ASP A 77 10.16 2.27 10.70
C ASP A 77 10.51 2.66 12.14
N GLY A 78 9.56 2.54 13.07
CA GLY A 78 9.79 2.77 14.50
C GLY A 78 10.80 1.81 15.11
N LEU A 79 10.75 0.53 14.73
CA LEU A 79 11.72 -0.49 15.11
C LEU A 79 13.13 -0.15 14.58
N TYR A 80 13.24 0.20 13.30
CA TYR A 80 14.51 0.57 12.67
C TYR A 80 15.14 1.79 13.34
N LEU A 81 14.36 2.85 13.61
CA LEU A 81 14.83 4.04 14.31
C LEU A 81 15.31 3.72 15.74
N SER A 82 14.60 2.83 16.44
CA SER A 82 14.97 2.39 17.79
C SER A 82 16.27 1.58 17.77
N ALA A 83 16.41 0.65 16.83
CA ALA A 83 17.62 -0.15 16.63
C ALA A 83 18.83 0.71 16.23
N LYS A 84 18.63 1.75 15.41
CA LYS A 84 19.69 2.68 15.01
C LYS A 84 20.29 3.43 16.21
N LYS A 85 19.44 3.91 17.12
CA LYS A 85 19.88 4.61 18.36
C LYS A 85 20.60 3.68 19.33
N MET A 86 20.26 2.39 19.34
CA MET A 86 20.95 1.40 20.18
C MET A 86 22.43 1.20 19.79
N LYS A 87 22.86 1.66 18.61
CA LYS A 87 24.29 1.66 18.25
C LYS A 87 25.11 2.67 19.06
N GLU A 88 24.47 3.72 19.59
CA GLU A 88 25.12 4.77 20.37
C GLU A 88 25.31 4.33 21.82
N ASP A 89 24.33 3.63 22.38
CA ASP A 89 24.41 2.97 23.69
C ASP A 89 23.79 1.56 23.62
N PRO A 90 24.61 0.52 23.40
CA PRO A 90 24.13 -0.86 23.29
C PRO A 90 23.50 -1.44 24.57
N LEU A 91 23.70 -0.79 25.73
CA LEU A 91 23.20 -1.23 27.02
C LEU A 91 22.01 -0.38 27.52
N ASP A 92 21.49 0.51 26.68
CA ASP A 92 20.27 1.30 26.94
C ASP A 92 19.07 0.35 27.08
N SER A 93 18.78 -0.03 28.34
CA SER A 93 17.70 -0.94 28.68
C SER A 93 16.32 -0.43 28.25
N GLU A 94 16.10 0.88 28.22
CA GLU A 94 14.84 1.47 27.77
C GLU A 94 14.66 1.25 26.26
N ARG A 95 15.73 1.41 25.49
CA ARG A 95 15.71 1.13 24.05
C ARG A 95 15.47 -0.33 23.75
N ILE A 96 16.10 -1.23 24.49
CA ILE A 96 15.90 -2.68 24.35
C ILE A 96 14.42 -3.03 24.59
N ILE A 97 13.82 -2.51 25.67
CA ILE A 97 12.38 -2.70 25.96
C ILE A 97 11.50 -2.14 24.83
N GLN A 98 11.84 -0.97 24.29
CA GLN A 98 11.07 -0.39 23.19
C GLN A 98 11.16 -1.22 21.90
N ILE A 99 12.33 -1.79 21.59
CA ILE A 99 12.52 -2.72 20.46
C ILE A 99 11.64 -3.97 20.66
N ILE A 100 11.65 -4.56 21.85
CA ILE A 100 10.80 -5.72 22.18
C ILE A 100 9.32 -5.37 21.97
N ARG A 101 8.86 -4.19 22.41
CA ARG A 101 7.47 -3.74 22.20
C ARG A 101 7.09 -3.62 20.72
N TYR A 102 8.00 -3.15 19.86
CA TYR A 102 7.76 -3.12 18.41
C TYR A 102 7.66 -4.54 17.83
N LEU A 103 8.54 -5.45 18.24
CA LEU A 103 8.50 -6.85 17.80
C LEU A 103 7.19 -7.54 18.23
N ASP A 104 6.75 -7.33 19.46
CA ASP A 104 5.47 -7.84 19.97
C ASP A 104 4.28 -7.28 19.19
N ALA A 105 4.31 -5.97 18.88
CA ALA A 105 3.26 -5.33 18.08
C ALA A 105 3.21 -5.91 16.66
N LEU A 106 4.36 -6.14 16.02
CA LEU A 106 4.46 -6.79 14.70
C LEU A 106 3.96 -8.24 14.74
N GLU A 107 4.27 -8.99 15.80
CA GLU A 107 3.78 -10.36 15.96
C GLU A 107 2.25 -10.39 16.10
N ARG A 108 1.67 -9.47 16.89
CA ARG A 108 0.21 -9.31 17.02
C ARG A 108 -0.42 -8.90 15.69
N LEU A 109 0.20 -7.98 14.95
CA LEU A 109 -0.29 -7.55 13.64
C LEU A 109 -0.31 -8.71 12.66
N ARG A 110 0.74 -9.53 12.64
CA ARG A 110 0.79 -10.75 11.82
C ARG A 110 -0.32 -11.72 12.18
N LYS A 111 -0.62 -11.94 13.46
CA LYS A 111 -1.75 -12.77 13.93
C LYS A 111 -3.10 -12.20 13.45
N ILE A 112 -3.29 -10.88 13.51
CA ILE A 112 -4.50 -10.21 13.00
C ILE A 112 -4.66 -10.44 11.49
N LYS A 113 -3.59 -10.34 10.70
CA LYS A 113 -3.61 -10.56 9.24
C LYS A 113 -3.94 -12.02 8.88
N ILE A 114 -3.39 -12.98 9.61
CA ILE A 114 -3.67 -14.41 9.40
C ILE A 114 -5.14 -14.71 9.67
N ASN A 115 -5.67 -14.29 10.83
CA ASN A 115 -7.06 -14.52 11.21
C ASN A 115 -8.09 -13.77 10.35
N SER A 116 -7.63 -12.89 9.45
CA SER A 116 -8.48 -12.15 8.51
C SER A 116 -8.50 -12.79 7.11
N SER A 117 -7.65 -13.80 6.88
CA SER A 117 -7.59 -14.57 5.64
C SER A 117 -8.41 -15.88 5.72
N GLU A 118 -9.05 -16.14 6.87
CA GLU A 118 -10.00 -17.23 7.13
C GLU A 118 -11.44 -16.68 7.14
#